data_AF-W1VQS3-F1
#
_entry.id   AF-W1VQS3-F1
#
_cell.length_a   1.000
_cell.length_b   1.000
_cell.length_c   1.000
_cell.angle_alpha   90.00
_cell.angle_beta   90.00
_cell.angle_gamma   90.00
#
_symmetry.space_group_name_H-M   'P 1'
#
loop_
_entity.id
_entity.type
_entity.pdbx_description
1 polymer ?
#
loop_
_entity_poly.entity_id
_entity_poly.type
_entity_poly.pdbx_seq_one_letter_code
_entity_poly.pdbx_strand_id
1 'polypeptide(L)'
;FPSLPIFYVFYIGMAAAYGMYMAVDTALFIDVLPDPEAAGRDLGVANVATNIGQMLAPVVAGQVVAITAGYDALFIMSVVSVVIAALAIIPVRKIK
;
A
#
# COMPACT_ATOMS: atom_id res chain seq x y z
N PHE A 1 17.36 -3.40 22.19
CA PHE A 1 17.96 -3.57 20.86
C PHE A 1 17.22 -4.69 20.14
N PRO A 2 16.65 -4.47 18.94
CA PRO A 2 16.04 -5.55 18.18
C PRO A 2 17.12 -6.61 17.90
N SER A 3 16.86 -7.85 18.30
CA SER A 3 17.78 -8.95 18.01
C SER A 3 17.70 -9.27 16.51
N LEU A 4 18.85 -9.52 15.88
CA LEU A 4 18.94 -9.89 14.45
C LEU A 4 17.89 -10.92 14.00
N PRO A 5 17.54 -11.97 14.80
CA PRO A 5 16.51 -12.93 14.42
C PRO A 5 15.11 -12.32 14.27
N ILE A 6 14.71 -11.40 15.15
CA ILE A 6 13.39 -10.76 15.10
C ILE A 6 13.26 -9.90 13.85
N PHE A 7 14.34 -9.21 13.46
CA PHE A 7 14.38 -8.44 12.22
C PHE A 7 14.15 -9.33 10.99
N TYR A 8 14.82 -10.48 10.91
CA TYR A 8 14.64 -11.41 9.80
C TYR A 8 13.22 -12.00 9.74
N VAL A 9 12.64 -12.38 10.88
CA VAL A 9 11.25 -12.90 10.92
C VAL A 9 10.26 -11.83 10.46
N PHE A 10 10.42 -10.58 10.92
CA PHE A 10 9.59 -9.47 10.47
C PHE A 10 9.75 -9.22 8.96
N TYR A 11 10.97 -9.25 8.45
CA TYR A 11 11.25 -9.03 7.03
C TYR A 11 10.66 -10.12 6.14
N ILE A 12 10.72 -11.39 6.58
CA ILE A 12 10.10 -12.53 5.87
C ILE A 12 8.57 -12.36 5.84
N GLY A 13 7.96 -11.99 6.98
CA GLY A 13 6.53 -11.71 7.05
C GLY A 13 6.11 -10.56 6.13
N MET A 14 6.88 -9.47 6.12
CA MET A 14 6.67 -8.33 5.22
C MET A 14 6.78 -8.74 3.75
N ALA A 15 7.81 -9.52 3.39
CA ALA A 15 8.02 -9.99 2.03
C ALA A 15 6.88 -10.89 1.55
N ALA A 16 6.40 -11.79 2.41
CA ALA A 16 5.26 -12.66 2.10
C ALA A 16 3.96 -11.84 1.89
N ALA A 17 3.68 -10.89 2.78
CA ALA A 17 2.53 -10.01 2.66
C ALA A 17 2.59 -9.15 1.39
N TYR A 18 3.76 -8.57 1.10
CA TYR A 18 3.98 -7.76 -0.10
C TYR A 18 3.84 -8.57 -1.38
N GLY A 19 4.35 -9.81 -1.41
CA GLY A 19 4.19 -10.72 -2.55
C GLY A 19 2.73 -11.06 -2.83
N MET A 20 1.94 -11.33 -1.78
CA MET A 20 0.50 -11.56 -1.93
C MET A 20 -0.23 -10.31 -2.41
N TYR A 21 0.12 -9.14 -1.89
CA TYR A 21 -0.44 -7.86 -2.34
C TYR A 21 -0.16 -7.61 -3.83
N MET A 22 1.09 -7.74 -4.26
CA MET A 22 1.46 -7.57 -5.68
C MET A 22 0.75 -8.57 -6.60
N ALA A 23 0.59 -9.82 -6.16
CA ALA A 23 -0.11 -10.84 -6.94
C ALA A 23 -1.59 -10.48 -7.14
N VAL A 24 -2.26 -10.00 -6.09
CA VAL A 24 -3.65 -9.55 -6.16
C VAL A 24 -3.79 -8.28 -7.01
N ASP A 25 -2.87 -7.32 -6.85
CA ASP A 25 -2.87 -6.06 -7.62
C ASP A 25 -2.70 -6.33 -9.12
N THR A 26 -1.75 -7.20 -9.48
CA THR A 26 -1.52 -7.63 -10.86
C THR A 26 -2.73 -8.39 -11.43
N ALA A 27 -3.35 -9.26 -10.64
CA ALA A 27 -4.54 -10.00 -11.06
C ALA A 27 -5.75 -9.08 -11.27
N LEU A 28 -5.97 -8.11 -10.36
CA LEU A 28 -6.98 -7.08 -10.55
C LEU A 28 -6.73 -6.32 -11.84
N PHE A 29 -5.49 -5.89 -12.07
CA PHE A 29 -5.12 -5.13 -13.27
C PHE A 29 -5.48 -5.85 -14.57
N ILE A 30 -5.31 -7.17 -14.61
CA ILE A 30 -5.67 -8.02 -15.76
C ILE A 30 -7.20 -8.18 -15.87
N ASP A 31 -7.89 -8.39 -14.75
CA ASP A 31 -9.37 -8.54 -14.71
C ASP A 31 -10.13 -7.25 -15.08
N VAL A 32 -9.52 -6.06 -14.87
CA VAL A 32 -10.04 -4.76 -15.31
C VAL A 32 -9.40 -4.24 -16.60
N LEU A 33 -8.83 -5.11 -17.44
CA LEU A 33 -8.41 -4.76 -18.80
C LEU A 33 -9.42 -5.24 -19.86
N PRO A 34 -10.62 -4.62 -20.00
CA PRO A 34 -11.59 -4.98 -21.03
C PRO A 34 -11.30 -4.34 -22.40
N ASP A 35 -10.44 -3.32 -22.51
CA ASP A 35 -10.31 -2.56 -23.77
C ASP A 35 -8.89 -1.98 -24.03
N PRO A 36 -8.20 -2.40 -25.12
CA PRO A 36 -6.83 -1.99 -25.43
C PRO A 36 -6.65 -0.51 -25.83
N GLU A 37 -7.71 0.24 -26.16
CA GLU A 37 -7.61 1.66 -26.56
C GLU A 37 -7.53 2.64 -25.36
N ALA A 38 -8.13 2.31 -24.21
CA ALA A 38 -8.09 3.14 -22.99
C ALA A 38 -7.03 2.69 -21.97
N ALA A 39 -6.54 1.44 -22.10
CA ALA A 39 -5.59 0.82 -21.18
C ALA A 39 -4.35 1.67 -20.89
N GLY A 40 -3.77 2.33 -21.91
CA GLY A 40 -2.58 3.17 -21.72
C GLY A 40 -2.83 4.42 -20.85
N ARG A 41 -4.01 5.03 -20.96
CA ARG A 41 -4.40 6.20 -20.16
C ARG A 41 -4.67 5.78 -18.72
N ASP A 42 -5.38 4.69 -18.51
CA ASP A 42 -5.73 4.20 -17.17
C ASP A 42 -4.51 3.63 -16.43
N LEU A 43 -3.63 2.91 -17.15
CA LEU A 43 -2.29 2.52 -16.67
C LEU A 43 -1.45 3.74 -16.26
N GLY A 44 -1.45 4.78 -17.10
CA GLY A 44 -0.74 6.02 -16.82
C GLY A 44 -1.26 6.70 -15.54
N VAL A 45 -2.59 6.79 -15.38
CA VAL A 45 -3.22 7.39 -14.19
C VAL A 45 -2.96 6.55 -12.94
N ALA A 46 -3.09 5.23 -13.01
CA ALA A 46 -2.81 4.34 -11.89
C ALA A 46 -1.34 4.44 -11.43
N ASN A 47 -0.40 4.48 -12.37
CA ASN A 47 1.02 4.62 -12.05
C ASN A 47 1.34 5.99 -11.44
N VAL A 48 0.75 7.07 -11.96
CA VAL A 48 0.88 8.42 -11.37
C VAL A 48 0.32 8.45 -9.95
N ALA A 49 -0.85 7.84 -9.71
CA ALA A 49 -1.43 7.76 -8.37
C ALA A 49 -0.53 7.01 -7.38
N THR A 50 0.05 5.88 -7.81
CA THR A 50 1.01 5.10 -6.99
C THR A 50 2.26 5.91 -6.66
N ASN A 51 2.85 6.59 -7.64
CA ASN A 51 4.04 7.44 -7.43
C ASN A 51 3.74 8.61 -6.47
N ILE A 52 2.60 9.27 -6.62
CA ILE A 52 2.17 10.34 -5.71
C ILE A 52 2.01 9.79 -4.29
N GLY A 53 1.36 8.64 -4.13
CA GLY A 53 1.20 7.99 -2.83
C GLY A 53 2.55 7.67 -2.18
N GLN A 54 3.49 7.10 -2.93
CA GLN A 54 4.85 6.81 -2.44
C GLN A 54 5.64 8.07 -2.09
N MET A 55 5.47 9.17 -2.84
CA MET A 55 6.10 10.45 -2.52
C MET A 55 5.51 11.10 -1.26
N LEU A 56 4.20 11.01 -1.07
CA LEU A 56 3.52 11.59 0.09
C LEU A 56 3.67 10.74 1.37
N ALA A 57 3.80 9.42 1.24
CA ALA A 57 3.93 8.51 2.37
C ALA A 57 5.05 8.90 3.38
N PRO A 58 6.31 9.16 2.97
CA PRO A 58 7.36 9.57 3.91
C PRO A 58 7.14 10.97 4.48
N VAL A 59 6.49 11.88 3.74
CA VAL A 59 6.16 13.23 4.25
C VAL A 59 5.15 13.13 5.38
N VAL A 60 4.07 12.36 5.17
CA VAL A 60 3.05 12.13 6.20
C VAL A 60 3.64 11.37 7.39
N ALA A 61 4.43 10.31 7.13
CA ALA A 61 5.12 9.56 8.18
C ALA A 61 6.04 10.45 9.02
N GLY A 62 6.83 11.31 8.38
CA GLY A 62 7.73 12.25 9.06
C GLY A 62 6.98 13.26 9.93
N GLN A 63 5.87 13.81 9.44
CA GLN A 63 5.01 14.72 10.21
C GLN A 63 4.39 14.03 11.43
N VAL A 64 3.90 12.80 11.26
CA VAL A 64 3.34 12.00 12.36
C VAL A 64 4.39 11.77 13.44
N VAL A 65 5.61 11.35 13.07
CA VAL A 65 6.72 11.14 14.01
C VAL A 65 7.12 12.44 14.71
N ALA A 66 7.20 13.55 13.98
CA ALA A 66 7.57 14.85 14.54
C ALA A 66 6.59 15.34 15.62
N ILE A 67 5.30 15.03 15.47
CA ILE A 67 4.24 15.45 16.42
C ILE A 67 4.13 14.48 17.61
N THR A 68 4.30 13.17 17.41
CA THR A 68 4.06 12.16 18.45
C THR A 68 5.32 11.63 19.14
N ALA A 69 6.52 11.97 18.64
CA ALA A 69 7.83 11.65 19.22
C ALA A 69 8.12 10.16 19.53
N GLY A 70 7.26 9.22 19.10
CA GLY A 70 7.38 7.79 19.37
C GLY A 70 7.02 6.90 18.18
N TYR A 71 7.78 5.82 17.98
CA TYR A 71 7.55 4.85 16.89
C TYR A 71 6.23 4.08 17.05
N ASP A 72 5.68 3.99 18.26
CA ASP A 72 4.42 3.28 18.54
C ASP A 72 3.22 3.94 17.84
N ALA A 73 3.20 5.28 17.80
CA ALA A 73 2.15 6.04 17.10
C ALA A 73 2.21 5.85 15.58
N LEU A 74 3.42 5.67 15.03
CA LEU A 74 3.64 5.34 13.63
C LEU A 74 3.03 3.98 13.27
N PHE A 75 3.19 2.98 14.14
CA PHE A 75 2.60 1.66 13.93
C PHE A 75 1.07 1.72 13.96
N ILE A 76 0.47 2.41 14.94
CA ILE A 76 -0.98 2.57 15.02
C ILE A 76 -1.52 3.28 13.78
N MET A 77 -0.88 4.36 13.33
CA MET A 77 -1.26 5.09 12.12
C MET A 77 -1.13 4.23 10.86
N SER A 78 -0.11 3.38 10.79
CA SER A 78 0.07 2.43 9.68
C SER A 78 -1.08 1.43 9.64
N VAL A 79 -1.48 0.87 10.79
CA VAL A 79 -2.62 -0.04 10.90
C VAL A 79 -3.91 0.65 10.46
N VAL A 80 -4.18 1.86 10.95
CA VAL A 80 -5.36 2.65 10.56
C VAL A 80 -5.37 2.93 9.06
N SER A 81 -4.22 3.31 8.48
CA SER A 81 -4.10 3.59 7.05
C SER A 81 -4.37 2.35 6.20
N VAL A 82 -3.87 1.18 6.62
CA VAL A 82 -4.14 -0.11 5.96
C VAL A 82 -5.63 -0.45 6.03
N VAL A 83 -6.28 -0.22 7.17
CA VAL A 83 -7.73 -0.45 7.31
C VAL A 83 -8.53 0.48 6.39
N ILE A 84 -8.17 1.76 6.33
CA ILE A 84 -8.82 2.73 5.41
C ILE A 84 -8.62 2.30 3.96
N ALA A 85 -7.41 1.91 3.57
CA ALA A 85 -7.12 1.40 2.23
C ALA A 85 -7.94 0.14 1.91
N ALA A 86 -8.02 -0.81 2.85
CA ALA A 86 -8.82 -2.02 2.70
C ALA A 86 -10.31 -1.68 2.52
N LEU A 87 -10.85 -0.74 3.32
CA LEU A 87 -12.22 -0.27 3.19
C LEU A 87 -12.48 0.44 1.86
N ALA A 88 -11.52 1.21 1.35
CA ALA A 88 -11.62 1.89 0.06
C ALA A 88 -11.65 0.91 -1.13
N ILE A 89 -11.05 -0.28 -1.00
CA ILE A 89 -11.06 -1.33 -2.03
C ILE A 89 -12.42 -2.05 -2.10
N ILE A 90 -13.14 -2.19 -0.98
CA ILE A 90 -14.45 -2.86 -0.93
C ILE A 90 -15.47 -2.32 -1.96
N PRO A 91 -15.72 -1.00 -2.07
CA PRO A 91 -16.67 -0.47 -3.04
C PRO A 91 -16.19 -0.61 -4.49
N VAL A 92 -14.87 -0.59 -4.76
CA VAL A 92 -14.33 -0.80 -6.12
C VAL A 92 -14.71 -2.18 -6.65
N ARG A 93 -14.70 -3.21 -5.79
CA ARG A 93 -15.17 -4.56 -6.17
C ARG A 93 -16.68 -4.67 -6.33
N LYS A 94 -17.43 -3.74 -5.72
CA LYS A 94 -18.90 -3.70 -5.75
C LYS A 94 -19.45 -3.02 -6.99
N ILE A 95 -18.62 -2.28 -7.73
CA ILE A 95 -18.95 -1.72 -9.03
C ILE A 95 -18.50 -2.74 -10.08
N LYS A 96 -19.22 -3.86 -10.13
CA LYS A 96 -19.40 -4.67 -11.34
C LYS A 96 -20.87 -4.62 -11.68
#